data_AF-A0A2N3T8R1-F1
#
_entry.id   AF-A0A2N3T8R1-F1
#
_cell.length_a   1.000
_cell.length_b   1.000
_cell.length_c   1.000
_cell.angle_alpha   90.00
_cell.angle_beta   90.00
_cell.angle_gamma   90.00
#
_symmetry.space_group_name_H-M   'P 1'
#
loop_
_entity.id
_entity.type
_entity.pdbx_description
1 polymer ?
#
loop_
_entity_poly.entity_id
_entity_poly.type
_entity_poly.pdbx_seq_one_letter_code
_entity_poly.pdbx_strand_id
1 'polypeptide(L)'
;MNLELFQNRNFVTGKTPYMKTQENDYGDRLFIERLVEKSYTSGQYIRVTDSGTNVALLSHGVYTVNSEIQKRNLRTLKAIFYGLAMKYKSYEFCSTHYSFYKGKWHQQDMT
;
A
#
# COMPACT_ATOMS: atom_id res chain seq x y z
N MET A 1 -33.57 6.13 -18.60
CA MET A 1 -34.46 5.89 -17.45
C MET A 1 -34.55 4.38 -17.29
N ASN A 2 -34.06 3.69 -16.25
CA ASN A 2 -33.42 4.05 -14.99
C ASN A 2 -32.31 3.03 -14.70
N LEU A 3 -31.16 3.50 -14.25
CA LEU A 3 -30.09 2.71 -13.61
C LEU A 3 -30.19 3.01 -12.11
N GLU A 4 -30.82 2.11 -11.34
CA GLU A 4 -30.76 2.14 -9.87
C GLU A 4 -29.55 1.31 -9.43
N LEU A 5 -28.44 1.90 -8.99
CA LEU A 5 -28.20 2.39 -7.63
C LEU A 5 -28.55 1.36 -6.55
N PHE A 6 -27.61 0.46 -6.25
CA PHE A 6 -27.47 -0.04 -4.89
C PHE A 6 -26.08 0.30 -4.35
N GLN A 7 -26.08 1.42 -3.60
CA GLN A 7 -25.03 1.82 -2.69
C GLN A 7 -24.92 0.78 -1.58
N ASN A 8 -23.85 -0.02 -1.55
CA ASN A 8 -23.49 -0.78 -0.36
C ASN A 8 -22.53 0.08 0.48
N ARG A 9 -23.13 0.98 1.28
CA ARG A 9 -22.45 1.62 2.41
C ARG A 9 -22.33 0.60 3.52
N ASN A 10 -21.16 0.03 3.71
CA ASN A 10 -20.76 -0.56 4.98
C ASN A 10 -19.55 0.19 5.52
N PHE A 11 -19.86 1.26 6.26
CA PHE A 11 -18.97 1.78 7.29
C PHE A 11 -18.92 0.71 8.40
N VAL A 12 -17.79 0.02 8.53
CA VAL A 12 -17.49 -0.79 9.72
C VAL A 12 -16.15 -0.33 10.25
N THR A 13 -16.24 0.47 11.30
CA THR A 13 -15.19 0.76 12.27
C THR A 13 -14.72 -0.53 12.95
N GLY A 14 -13.40 -0.65 13.13
CA GLY A 14 -12.81 -1.55 14.12
C GLY A 14 -12.23 -2.85 13.55
N LYS A 15 -10.89 -2.90 13.50
CA LYS A 15 -10.05 -4.12 13.42
C LYS A 15 -10.51 -5.15 12.37
N THR A 16 -10.02 -5.05 11.15
CA THR A 16 -10.06 -6.20 10.23
C THR A 16 -9.00 -7.22 10.69
N PRO A 17 -9.38 -8.41 11.18
CA PRO A 17 -8.44 -9.50 11.32
C PRO A 17 -8.17 -10.01 9.91
N TYR A 18 -6.91 -10.02 9.49
CA TYR A 18 -6.51 -10.61 8.21
C TYR A 18 -7.03 -12.06 8.16
N MET A 19 -8.10 -12.27 7.40
CA MET A 19 -8.81 -13.53 7.27
C MET A 19 -8.00 -14.51 6.39
N LYS A 20 -8.19 -15.79 6.72
CA LYS A 20 -7.46 -16.99 6.29
C LYS A 20 -7.41 -17.22 4.76
N THR A 21 -6.18 -17.43 4.29
CA THR A 21 -5.73 -18.48 3.34
C THR A 21 -6.72 -19.02 2.31
N GLN A 22 -6.71 -18.42 1.12
CA GLN A 22 -6.50 -19.01 -0.22
C GLN A 22 -6.80 -17.85 -1.21
N GLU A 23 -5.87 -17.49 -2.13
CA GLU A 23 -6.03 -16.41 -3.15
C GLU A 23 -5.74 -14.94 -2.73
N ASN A 24 -4.67 -14.66 -1.97
CA ASN A 24 -4.46 -13.31 -1.41
C ASN A 24 -3.83 -12.24 -2.33
N ASP A 25 -3.45 -12.53 -3.58
CA ASP A 25 -2.79 -11.55 -4.45
C ASP A 25 -3.70 -10.33 -4.75
N TYR A 26 -5.00 -10.57 -4.94
CA TYR A 26 -5.95 -9.50 -5.26
C TYR A 26 -6.25 -8.62 -4.04
N GLY A 27 -6.33 -9.22 -2.85
CA GLY A 27 -6.53 -8.50 -1.58
C GLY A 27 -5.34 -7.62 -1.23
N ASP A 28 -4.12 -8.18 -1.34
CA ASP A 28 -2.87 -7.48 -1.07
C ASP A 28 -2.68 -6.31 -2.05
N ARG A 29 -3.01 -6.52 -3.33
CA ARG A 29 -2.97 -5.48 -4.35
C ARG A 29 -3.89 -4.31 -4.02
N LEU A 30 -5.18 -4.58 -3.78
CA LEU A 30 -6.14 -3.52 -3.45
C LEU A 30 -5.75 -2.75 -2.19
N PHE A 31 -5.20 -3.45 -1.20
CA PHE A 31 -4.71 -2.82 0.03
C PHE A 31 -3.57 -1.84 -0.26
N ILE A 32 -2.53 -2.27 -0.97
CA ILE A 32 -1.39 -1.42 -1.32
C ILE A 32 -1.83 -0.25 -2.21
N GLU A 33 -2.71 -0.49 -3.20
CA GLU A 33 -3.21 0.56 -4.08
C GLU A 33 -3.92 1.69 -3.31
N ARG A 34 -4.68 1.35 -2.26
CA ARG A 34 -5.33 2.37 -1.38
C ARG A 34 -4.32 3.16 -0.56
N LEU A 35 -3.24 2.54 -0.10
CA LEU A 35 -2.18 3.24 0.62
C LEU A 35 -1.46 4.23 -0.30
N VAL A 36 -1.17 3.81 -1.54
CA VAL A 36 -0.59 4.67 -2.58
C VAL A 36 -1.49 5.87 -2.87
N GLU A 37 -2.80 5.68 -3.03
CA GLU A 37 -3.76 6.78 -3.24
C GLU A 37 -3.73 7.80 -2.10
N LYS A 38 -3.70 7.32 -0.86
CA LYS A 38 -3.60 8.19 0.31
C LYS A 38 -2.28 8.95 0.32
N SER A 39 -1.15 8.30 0.11
CA SER A 39 0.16 8.96 0.06
C SER A 39 0.31 9.90 -1.13
N TYR A 40 -0.43 9.69 -2.22
CA TYR A 40 -0.42 10.58 -3.38
C TYR A 40 -1.18 11.88 -3.11
N THR A 41 -2.27 11.83 -2.34
CA THR A 41 -3.21 12.96 -2.17
C THR A 41 -3.12 13.66 -0.82
N SER A 42 -2.47 13.08 0.18
CA SER A 42 -2.51 13.56 1.57
C SER A 42 -1.12 13.69 2.21
N GLY A 43 -1.15 14.18 3.46
CA GLY A 43 -0.10 14.19 4.51
C GLY A 43 0.79 12.95 4.65
N GLN A 44 0.38 11.86 4.01
CA GLN A 44 0.84 10.50 4.28
C GLN A 44 2.00 10.10 3.36
N TYR A 45 2.69 9.02 3.73
CA TYR A 45 3.74 8.44 2.89
C TYR A 45 3.62 6.92 2.86
N ILE A 46 4.11 6.37 1.76
CA ILE A 46 4.39 4.94 1.62
C ILE A 46 5.83 4.79 1.14
N ARG A 47 6.60 3.95 1.81
CA ARG A 47 7.96 3.60 1.41
C ARG A 47 8.14 2.11 1.26
N VAL A 48 8.91 1.69 0.28
CA VAL A 48 9.37 0.30 0.15
C VAL A 48 10.82 0.25 0.59
N THR A 49 11.14 -0.71 1.44
CA THR A 49 12.47 -0.90 2.00
C THR A 49 13.03 -2.27 1.62
N ASP A 50 14.34 -2.35 1.44
CA ASP A 50 15.08 -3.61 1.30
C ASP A 50 16.13 -3.65 2.41
N SER A 51 15.95 -4.58 3.36
CA SER A 51 16.91 -4.78 4.46
C SER A 51 17.27 -3.47 5.20
N GLY A 52 16.28 -2.59 5.39
CA GLY A 52 16.45 -1.29 6.04
C GLY A 52 16.85 -0.13 5.10
N THR A 53 17.15 -0.40 3.83
CA THR A 53 17.48 0.62 2.83
C THR A 53 16.22 1.08 2.10
N ASN A 54 16.04 2.40 1.93
CA ASN A 54 14.91 2.95 1.18
C ASN A 54 15.07 2.70 -0.33
N VAL A 55 14.17 1.93 -0.91
CA VAL A 55 14.14 1.66 -2.37
C VAL A 55 13.30 2.72 -3.07
N ALA A 56 12.10 2.96 -2.55
CA ALA A 56 11.14 3.89 -3.13
C ALA A 56 10.33 4.57 -2.03
N LEU A 57 9.97 5.83 -2.25
CA LEU A 57 9.15 6.66 -1.37
C LEU A 57 8.13 7.41 -2.21
N LEU A 58 6.88 7.44 -1.76
CA LEU A 58 5.85 8.32 -2.27
C LEU A 58 5.29 9.12 -1.10
N SER A 59 5.30 10.44 -1.22
CA SER A 59 4.65 11.34 -0.27
C SER A 59 4.17 12.59 -0.99
N HIS A 60 2.91 12.98 -0.77
CA HIS A 60 2.30 14.18 -1.37
C HIS A 60 2.47 14.26 -2.91
N GLY A 61 2.35 13.12 -3.59
CA GLY A 61 2.54 13.03 -5.04
C GLY A 61 4.00 13.11 -5.51
N VAL A 62 4.95 13.33 -4.60
CA VAL A 62 6.39 13.29 -4.88
C VAL A 62 6.85 11.84 -4.75
N TYR A 63 7.24 11.26 -5.88
CA TYR A 63 7.80 9.92 -5.95
C TYR A 63 9.33 10.00 -6.06
N THR A 64 10.01 9.31 -5.15
CA THR A 64 11.47 9.21 -5.10
C THR A 64 11.88 7.73 -5.20
N VAL A 65 12.88 7.43 -6.03
CA VAL A 65 13.44 6.08 -6.17
C VAL A 65 14.95 6.20 -6.33
N ASN A 66 15.72 5.40 -5.59
CA ASN A 66 17.19 5.48 -5.59
C ASN A 66 17.72 6.93 -5.41
N SER A 67 17.08 7.71 -4.53
CA SER A 67 17.39 9.13 -4.28
C SER A 67 17.07 10.11 -5.42
N GLU A 68 16.43 9.67 -6.50
CA GLU A 68 15.99 10.53 -7.61
C GLU A 68 14.50 10.81 -7.55
N ILE A 69 14.11 12.07 -7.75
CA ILE A 69 12.72 12.47 -7.87
C ILE A 69 12.22 12.16 -9.29
N GLN A 70 11.13 11.42 -9.39
CA GLN A 70 10.49 11.09 -10.66
C GLN A 70 9.01 11.49 -10.66
N LYS A 71 8.52 11.98 -11.80
CA LYS A 71 7.09 12.26 -11.99
C LYS A 71 6.40 11.05 -12.62
N ARG A 72 5.36 10.53 -11.96
CA ARG A 72 4.53 9.42 -12.44
C ARG A 72 3.07 9.70 -12.10
N ASN A 73 2.16 9.23 -12.95
CA ASN A 73 0.73 9.28 -12.62
C ASN A 73 0.37 8.22 -11.57
N LEU A 74 -0.78 8.40 -10.91
CA LEU A 74 -1.26 7.53 -9.84
C LEU A 74 -1.42 6.05 -10.27
N ARG A 75 -1.91 5.80 -11.50
CA ARG A 75 -2.09 4.44 -12.02
C ARG A 75 -0.75 3.70 -12.10
N THR A 76 0.28 4.38 -12.59
CA THR A 76 1.64 3.84 -12.68
C THR A 76 2.24 3.61 -11.28
N LEU A 77 2.06 4.55 -10.36
CA LEU A 77 2.56 4.42 -8.99
C LEU A 77 1.97 3.22 -8.25
N LYS A 78 0.66 2.98 -8.41
CA LYS A 78 -0.02 1.79 -7.85
C LYS A 78 0.65 0.50 -8.28
N ALA A 79 0.90 0.34 -9.58
CA ALA A 79 1.55 -0.84 -10.13
C ALA A 79 3.00 -0.99 -9.63
N ILE A 80 3.75 0.13 -9.60
CA ILE A 80 5.13 0.15 -9.10
C ILE A 80 5.19 -0.29 -7.64
N PHE A 81 4.43 0.35 -6.76
CA PHE A 81 4.48 0.04 -5.33
C PHE A 81 4.00 -1.37 -5.01
N TYR A 82 2.97 -1.87 -5.70
CA TYR A 82 2.58 -3.27 -5.57
C TYR A 82 3.73 -4.22 -5.97
N GLY A 83 4.33 -4.01 -7.14
CA GLY A 83 5.44 -4.84 -7.61
C GLY A 83 6.65 -4.79 -6.67
N LEU A 84 7.00 -3.61 -6.17
CA LEU A 84 8.11 -3.43 -5.23
C LEU A 84 7.81 -4.08 -3.87
N ALA A 85 6.62 -3.89 -3.31
CA ALA A 85 6.22 -4.53 -2.05
C ALA A 85 6.24 -6.07 -2.18
N MET A 86 5.80 -6.61 -3.33
CA MET A 86 5.86 -8.04 -3.58
C MET A 86 7.27 -8.58 -3.78
N LYS A 87 8.16 -7.78 -4.41
CA LYS A 87 9.57 -8.14 -4.62
C LYS A 87 10.35 -8.14 -3.31
N TYR A 88 10.29 -7.03 -2.57
CA TYR A 88 11.09 -6.82 -1.37
C TYR A 88 10.43 -7.32 -0.09
N LYS A 89 9.16 -7.72 -0.15
CA LYS A 89 8.43 -8.31 0.98
C LYS A 89 8.45 -7.42 2.22
N SER A 90 8.54 -6.10 2.00
CA SER A 90 8.70 -5.09 3.05
C SER A 90 8.27 -3.72 2.54
N TYR A 91 7.40 -3.04 3.27
CA TYR A 91 7.02 -1.65 3.02
C TYR A 91 6.51 -1.00 4.31
N GLU A 92 6.35 0.31 4.30
CA GLU A 92 5.87 1.07 5.44
C GLU A 92 4.92 2.17 5.00
N PHE A 93 3.93 2.42 5.85
CA PHE A 93 2.95 3.48 5.68
C PHE A 93 2.75 4.21 7.01
N CYS A 94 3.06 5.51 7.05
CA CYS A 94 2.82 6.39 8.20
C CYS A 94 3.11 5.75 9.57
N SER A 95 4.34 5.27 9.76
CA SER A 95 4.82 4.64 10.99
C SER A 95 4.32 3.21 11.24
N THR A 96 3.62 2.58 10.30
CA THR A 96 3.33 1.14 10.36
C THR A 96 4.18 0.40 9.34
N HIS A 97 5.03 -0.50 9.82
CA HIS A 97 5.85 -1.38 8.99
C HIS A 97 5.11 -2.69 8.68
N TYR A 98 5.18 -3.11 7.42
CA TYR A 98 4.62 -4.36 6.93
C TYR A 98 5.75 -5.22 6.36
N SER A 99 5.88 -6.45 6.87
CA SER A 99 6.89 -7.41 6.39
C SER A 99 6.28 -8.77 6.12
N PHE A 100 6.73 -9.45 5.07
CA PHE A 100 6.24 -10.78 4.73
C PHE A 100 7.23 -11.84 5.20
N TYR A 101 6.80 -12.66 6.15
CA TYR A 101 7.61 -13.71 6.75
C TYR A 101 6.80 -14.99 6.97
N LYS A 102 7.39 -16.14 6.65
CA LYS A 102 6.75 -17.47 6.72
C LYS A 102 5.38 -17.53 6.02
N GLY A 103 5.29 -16.94 4.83
CA GLY A 103 4.09 -17.00 3.99
C GLY A 103 2.97 -16.05 4.40
N LYS A 104 3.21 -15.09 5.30
CA LYS A 104 2.20 -14.15 5.80
C LYS A 104 2.77 -12.74 5.95
N TRP A 105 1.94 -11.74 5.70
CA TRP A 105 2.22 -10.36 6.07
C TRP A 105 2.05 -10.15 7.57
N HIS A 106 2.99 -9.43 8.17
CA HIS A 106 3.00 -9.03 9.57
C HIS A 106 3.01 -7.51 9.63
N GLN A 107 2.24 -6.96 10.55
CA GLN A 107 2.15 -5.52 10.80
C GLN A 107 2.87 -5.21 12.12
N GLN A 108 3.71 -4.18 12.12
CA GLN A 108 4.39 -3.67 13.28
C GLN A 108 4.27 -2.14 13.31
N ASP A 109 3.68 -1.60 14.36
CA ASP A 109 3.65 -0.15 14.57
C ASP A 109 5.02 0.31 15.11
N MET A 110 5.58 1.35 14.51
CA MET A 110 6.83 1.96 14.91
C MET A 110 6.53 3.13 15.84
N THR A 111 6.85 2.94 17.11
CA THR A 111 6.85 3.97 18.17
C THR A 111 7.97 4.97 18.01
#